data_AF-A0A9D3N8V4-F1
#
_entry.id   AF-A0A9D3N8V4-F1
#
_cell.length_a   1.000
_cell.length_b   1.000
_cell.length_c   1.000
_cell.angle_alpha   90.00
_cell.angle_beta   90.00
_cell.angle_gamma   90.00
#
_symmetry.space_group_name_H-M   'P 1'
#
loop_
_entity.id
_entity.type
_entity.pdbx_description
1 polymer ?
#
loop_
_entity_poly.entity_id
_entity_poly.type
_entity_poly.pdbx_seq_one_letter_code
_entity_poly.pdbx_strand_id
1 'polypeptide(L)'
;MRRRCRRNAGAPFCREVCLLTSPETSVVPRGMARVQLLNDGYIISGVQFQKSWTAQEVMEHIRYIYELKLQNSTEICLRILRASNTHLVKPTLERGIEMSGSVLCMLFKDRVIYIRPSVNLSQLDQNSTHLTPVLASSPAQTPADNDGPVLHEWINAGTPDVYYRIIQLASDEHSGTDVLIRENIMALSDTEEEEPVMLRSPSKNTSDNVICLTF
;
A
#
# COMPACT_ATOMS: atom_id res chain seq x y z
N MET A 1 -12.27 36.26 -1.95
CA MET A 1 -11.24 35.72 -2.87
C MET A 1 -10.94 34.28 -2.51
N ARG A 2 -11.43 33.29 -3.29
CA ARG A 2 -11.01 31.89 -3.09
C ARG A 2 -9.62 31.73 -3.70
N ARG A 3 -8.59 31.60 -2.87
CA ARG A 3 -7.24 31.22 -3.31
C ARG A 3 -7.38 29.88 -4.04
N ARG A 4 -7.22 29.88 -5.37
CA ARG A 4 -6.98 28.63 -6.10
C ARG A 4 -5.62 28.14 -5.62
N CYS A 5 -5.61 27.18 -4.70
CA CYS A 5 -4.41 26.39 -4.43
C CYS A 5 -3.88 25.93 -5.79
N ARG A 6 -2.65 26.33 -6.12
CA ARG A 6 -1.94 25.78 -7.27
C ARG A 6 -2.02 24.27 -7.11
N ARG A 7 -2.73 23.60 -8.01
CA ARG A 7 -2.73 22.14 -8.06
C ARG A 7 -1.28 21.77 -8.33
N ASN A 8 -0.56 21.34 -7.28
CA ASN A 8 0.80 20.84 -7.41
C ASN A 8 0.75 19.70 -8.42
N ALA A 9 1.22 19.98 -9.64
CA ALA A 9 1.12 19.07 -10.77
C ALA A 9 1.90 17.77 -10.53
N GLY A 10 2.83 17.78 -9.58
CA GLY A 10 3.60 16.62 -9.13
C GLY A 10 3.30 16.14 -7.71
N ALA A 11 2.22 16.58 -7.05
CA ALA A 11 1.93 16.05 -5.71
C ALA A 11 1.54 14.56 -5.77
N PRO A 12 2.02 13.74 -4.80
CA PRO A 12 1.61 12.36 -4.68
C PRO A 12 0.10 12.24 -4.41
N PHE A 13 -0.45 11.06 -4.66
CA PHE A 13 -1.84 10.73 -4.37
C PHE A 13 -1.94 9.31 -3.83
N CYS A 14 -2.88 9.08 -2.91
CA CYS A 14 -3.08 7.76 -2.31
C CYS A 14 -4.29 7.06 -2.91
N ARG A 15 -4.21 5.74 -3.08
CA ARG A 15 -5.31 4.89 -3.58
C ARG A 15 -5.39 3.59 -2.81
N GLU A 16 -6.58 3.01 -2.81
CA GLU A 16 -6.74 1.60 -2.47
C GLU A 16 -6.39 0.75 -3.70
N VAL A 17 -5.58 -0.28 -3.48
CA VAL A 17 -5.22 -1.27 -4.50
C VAL A 17 -5.72 -2.63 -4.03
N CYS A 18 -6.32 -3.39 -4.94
CA CYS A 18 -6.87 -4.72 -4.67
C CYS A 18 -6.30 -5.71 -5.69
N LEU A 19 -5.44 -6.62 -5.22
CA LEU A 19 -4.96 -7.76 -5.99
C LEU A 19 -6.03 -8.86 -6.00
N LEU A 20 -6.40 -9.32 -7.18
CA LEU A 20 -7.32 -10.43 -7.36
C LEU A 20 -6.55 -11.76 -7.30
N THR A 21 -7.22 -12.81 -6.85
CA THR A 21 -6.61 -14.13 -6.69
C THR A 21 -6.61 -14.97 -7.97
N SER A 22 -7.54 -14.72 -8.90
CA SER A 22 -7.70 -15.50 -10.13
C SER A 22 -7.65 -14.64 -11.40
N PRO A 23 -7.08 -15.15 -12.50
CA PRO A 23 -7.08 -14.47 -13.79
C PRO A 23 -8.49 -14.36 -14.40
N GLU A 24 -9.43 -15.18 -13.93
CA GLU A 24 -10.80 -15.23 -14.44
C GLU A 24 -11.74 -14.27 -13.71
N THR A 25 -11.30 -13.69 -12.59
CA THR A 25 -12.13 -12.80 -11.78
C THR A 25 -12.55 -11.57 -12.58
N SER A 26 -13.83 -11.51 -12.92
CA SER A 26 -14.46 -10.45 -13.73
C SER A 26 -15.50 -9.64 -12.97
N VAL A 27 -15.77 -10.00 -11.71
CA VAL A 27 -16.76 -9.37 -10.84
C VAL A 27 -16.05 -8.65 -9.70
N VAL A 28 -16.58 -7.48 -9.32
CA VAL A 28 -16.08 -6.70 -8.19
C VAL A 28 -16.34 -7.47 -6.88
N PRO A 29 -15.30 -7.77 -6.08
CA PRO A 29 -15.49 -8.39 -4.76
C PRO A 29 -16.33 -7.50 -3.84
N ARG A 30 -17.35 -8.08 -3.19
CA ARG A 30 -18.28 -7.39 -2.28
C ARG A 30 -18.54 -8.25 -1.04
N GLY A 31 -19.06 -7.62 0.02
CA GLY A 31 -19.43 -8.32 1.25
C GLY A 31 -18.26 -9.14 1.83
N MET A 32 -18.54 -10.38 2.22
CA MET A 32 -17.56 -11.29 2.83
C MET A 32 -16.32 -11.52 1.96
N ALA A 33 -16.46 -11.61 0.64
CA ALA A 33 -15.32 -11.81 -0.26
C ALA A 33 -14.33 -10.63 -0.20
N ARG A 34 -14.84 -9.40 -0.09
CA ARG A 34 -13.98 -8.21 0.08
C ARG A 34 -13.28 -8.22 1.44
N VAL A 35 -14.00 -8.60 2.50
CA VAL A 35 -13.45 -8.69 3.85
C VAL A 35 -12.32 -9.72 3.92
N GLN A 36 -12.50 -10.89 3.29
CA GLN A 36 -11.46 -11.91 3.20
C GLN A 36 -10.22 -11.37 2.48
N LEU A 37 -10.38 -10.74 1.32
CA LEU A 37 -9.25 -10.15 0.60
C LEU A 37 -8.52 -9.08 1.42
N LEU A 38 -9.23 -8.30 2.24
CA LEU A 38 -8.61 -7.32 3.13
C LEU A 38 -7.81 -8.01 4.25
N ASN A 39 -8.41 -9.00 4.92
CA ASN A 39 -7.75 -9.74 6.00
C ASN A 39 -6.51 -10.51 5.52
N ASP A 40 -6.58 -11.04 4.31
CA ASP A 40 -5.51 -11.81 3.68
C ASP A 40 -4.41 -10.90 3.08
N GLY A 41 -4.54 -9.58 3.16
CA GLY A 41 -3.57 -8.61 2.65
C GLY A 41 -3.56 -8.45 1.13
N TYR A 42 -4.62 -8.88 0.44
CA TYR A 42 -4.81 -8.62 -0.99
C TYR A 42 -5.34 -7.20 -1.26
N ILE A 43 -5.93 -6.53 -0.26
CA ILE A 43 -6.32 -5.12 -0.34
C ILE A 43 -5.38 -4.29 0.50
N ILE A 44 -4.73 -3.31 -0.12
CA ILE A 44 -3.84 -2.35 0.55
C ILE A 44 -4.45 -0.96 0.38
N SER A 45 -4.83 -0.35 1.50
CA SER A 45 -5.35 1.01 1.55
C SER A 45 -4.21 2.02 1.66
N GLY A 46 -4.37 3.18 1.02
CA GLY A 46 -3.42 4.29 1.17
C GLY A 46 -2.12 4.15 0.39
N VAL A 47 -2.05 3.28 -0.62
CA VAL A 47 -0.88 3.14 -1.49
C VAL A 47 -0.59 4.47 -2.17
N GLN A 48 0.62 5.00 -1.97
CA GLN A 48 1.03 6.30 -2.46
C GLN A 48 1.65 6.19 -3.85
N PHE A 49 1.08 6.91 -4.81
CA PHE A 49 1.57 7.02 -6.18
C PHE A 49 2.07 8.43 -6.48
N GLN A 50 3.06 8.54 -7.37
CA GLN A 50 3.49 9.83 -7.92
C GLN A 50 2.85 10.07 -9.29
N LYS A 51 2.42 11.31 -9.55
CA LYS A 51 1.84 11.68 -10.86
C LYS A 51 2.87 11.67 -11.99
N SER A 52 4.14 11.85 -11.66
CA SER A 52 5.27 11.85 -12.61
C SER A 52 5.68 10.46 -13.05
N TRP A 53 5.20 9.38 -12.39
CA TRP A 53 5.60 8.03 -12.73
C TRP A 53 5.14 7.62 -14.14
N THR A 54 6.05 6.98 -14.85
CA THR A 54 5.81 6.23 -16.08
C THR A 54 4.93 5.01 -15.82
N ALA A 55 4.41 4.39 -16.87
CA ALA A 55 3.64 3.15 -16.73
C ALA A 55 4.49 2.02 -16.15
N GLN A 56 5.78 1.96 -16.48
CA GLN A 56 6.71 0.98 -15.93
C GLN A 56 6.88 1.16 -14.41
N GLU A 57 7.18 2.37 -13.94
CA GLU A 57 7.35 2.66 -12.51
C GLU A 57 6.07 2.37 -11.71
N VAL A 58 4.89 2.66 -12.27
CA VAL A 58 3.61 2.29 -11.65
C VAL A 58 3.50 0.78 -11.48
N MET A 59 3.84 0.00 -12.51
CA MET A 59 3.75 -1.46 -12.47
C MET A 59 4.80 -2.09 -11.55
N GLU A 60 6.02 -1.57 -11.54
CA GLU A 60 7.09 -1.98 -10.62
C GLU A 60 6.69 -1.70 -9.17
N HIS A 61 6.13 -0.52 -8.89
CA HIS A 61 5.63 -0.20 -7.56
C HIS A 61 4.50 -1.14 -7.11
N ILE A 62 3.56 -1.46 -8.01
CA ILE A 62 2.48 -2.42 -7.72
C ILE A 62 3.05 -3.82 -7.47
N ARG A 63 4.07 -4.26 -8.20
CA ARG A 63 4.74 -5.54 -7.95
C ARG A 63 5.41 -5.55 -6.59
N TYR A 64 6.12 -4.47 -6.25
CA TYR A 64 6.83 -4.32 -4.97
C TYR A 64 5.88 -4.46 -3.78
N ILE A 65 4.76 -3.74 -3.76
CA ILE A 65 3.80 -3.83 -2.64
C ILE A 65 3.13 -5.21 -2.48
N TYR A 66 3.17 -6.05 -3.52
CA TYR A 66 2.61 -7.41 -3.53
C TYR A 66 3.68 -8.49 -3.70
N GLU A 67 4.95 -8.20 -3.46
CA GLU A 67 6.07 -9.11 -3.74
C GLU A 67 5.87 -10.50 -3.11
N LEU A 68 5.41 -10.54 -1.86
CA LEU A 68 5.15 -11.77 -1.12
C LEU A 68 3.98 -12.56 -1.73
N LYS A 69 2.92 -11.88 -2.19
CA LYS A 69 1.76 -12.52 -2.84
C LYS A 69 2.07 -13.02 -4.24
N LEU A 70 3.06 -12.43 -4.88
CA LEU A 70 3.55 -12.84 -6.19
C LEU A 70 4.71 -13.83 -6.10
N GLN A 71 5.07 -14.28 -4.88
CA GLN A 71 6.21 -15.16 -4.61
C GLN A 71 7.51 -14.69 -5.28
N ASN A 72 7.73 -13.38 -5.33
CA ASN A 72 8.86 -12.75 -6.00
C ASN A 72 9.00 -13.12 -7.50
N SER A 73 7.93 -13.60 -8.14
CA SER A 73 7.93 -13.97 -9.56
C SER A 73 7.70 -12.77 -10.46
N THR A 74 8.65 -12.54 -11.37
CA THR A 74 8.55 -11.52 -12.42
C THR A 74 7.70 -11.99 -13.62
N GLU A 75 7.53 -13.29 -13.78
CA GLU A 75 6.80 -13.92 -14.89
C GLU A 75 5.28 -13.70 -14.80
N ILE A 76 4.76 -13.47 -13.59
CA ILE A 76 3.33 -13.18 -13.39
C ILE A 76 3.02 -11.81 -14.02
N CYS A 77 2.26 -11.80 -15.11
CA CYS A 77 1.81 -10.58 -15.76
C CYS A 77 0.63 -9.98 -14.98
N LEU A 78 0.68 -8.68 -14.72
CA LEU A 78 -0.37 -7.95 -14.00
C LEU A 78 -1.14 -7.04 -14.96
N ARG A 79 -2.45 -6.94 -14.77
CA ARG A 79 -3.32 -6.03 -15.52
C ARG A 79 -4.13 -5.14 -14.59
N ILE A 80 -4.10 -3.83 -14.85
CA ILE A 80 -4.92 -2.84 -14.15
C ILE A 80 -6.35 -2.85 -14.70
N LEU A 81 -7.32 -2.93 -13.80
CA LEU A 81 -8.75 -2.96 -14.06
C LEU A 81 -9.46 -1.88 -13.25
N ARG A 82 -10.63 -1.45 -13.73
CA ARG A 82 -11.55 -0.58 -13.01
C ARG A 82 -12.89 -1.27 -12.78
N ALA A 83 -13.56 -0.92 -11.70
CA ALA A 83 -14.94 -1.28 -11.50
C ALA A 83 -15.87 -0.49 -12.45
N SER A 84 -16.77 -1.22 -13.08
CA SER A 84 -17.93 -0.74 -13.84
C SER A 84 -19.16 -1.47 -13.32
N ASN A 85 -19.90 -0.83 -12.42
CA ASN A 85 -21.00 -1.43 -11.65
C ASN A 85 -20.54 -2.66 -10.86
N THR A 86 -20.93 -3.85 -11.29
CA THR A 86 -20.58 -5.15 -10.71
C THR A 86 -19.39 -5.80 -11.39
N HIS A 87 -18.96 -5.31 -12.55
CA HIS A 87 -17.94 -5.96 -13.37
C HIS A 87 -16.61 -5.21 -13.36
N LEU A 88 -15.53 -5.95 -13.55
CA LEU A 88 -14.18 -5.46 -13.70
C LEU A 88 -13.83 -5.39 -15.18
N VAL A 89 -13.52 -4.18 -15.64
CA VAL A 89 -13.23 -3.90 -17.04
C VAL A 89 -11.85 -3.26 -17.17
N LYS A 90 -11.17 -3.55 -18.29
CA LYS A 90 -9.95 -2.83 -18.66
C LYS A 90 -10.31 -1.36 -18.88
N PRO A 91 -9.58 -0.40 -18.30
CA PRO A 91 -9.77 1.00 -18.61
C PRO A 91 -9.51 1.26 -20.10
N THR A 92 -10.40 1.99 -20.75
CA THR A 92 -10.21 2.44 -22.13
C THR A 92 -9.24 3.62 -22.10
N LEU A 93 -8.08 3.44 -22.75
CA LEU A 93 -7.12 4.51 -23.00
C LEU A 93 -7.16 4.87 -24.48
N GLU A 94 -6.88 6.12 -24.80
CA GLU A 94 -6.66 6.53 -26.19
C GLU A 94 -5.37 5.90 -26.73
N ARG A 95 -5.26 5.79 -28.06
CA ARG A 95 -4.09 5.18 -28.69
C ARG A 95 -2.84 5.98 -28.34
N GLY A 96 -1.78 5.27 -27.94
CA GLY A 96 -0.51 5.89 -27.53
C GLY A 96 -0.49 6.40 -26.09
N ILE A 97 -1.60 6.34 -25.35
CA ILE A 97 -1.62 6.65 -23.92
C ILE A 97 -1.37 5.37 -23.13
N GLU A 98 -0.44 5.45 -22.18
CA GLU A 98 -0.12 4.38 -21.24
C GLU A 98 -0.68 4.67 -19.85
N MET A 99 -0.73 3.64 -19.00
CA MET A 99 -1.22 3.74 -17.63
C MET A 99 -0.17 4.36 -16.69
N SER A 100 0.22 5.61 -16.97
CA SER A 100 1.14 6.39 -16.14
C SER A 100 0.49 6.88 -14.84
N GLY A 101 1.28 7.38 -13.89
CA GLY A 101 0.79 7.89 -12.62
C GLY A 101 -0.21 9.04 -12.76
N SER A 102 -0.03 9.91 -13.76
CA SER A 102 -0.98 11.00 -14.05
C SER A 102 -2.33 10.47 -14.57
N VAL A 103 -2.31 9.49 -15.46
CA VAL A 103 -3.50 8.80 -16.00
C VAL A 103 -4.20 8.02 -14.89
N LEU A 104 -3.43 7.30 -14.05
CA LEU A 104 -3.93 6.57 -12.89
C LEU A 104 -4.64 7.51 -11.90
N CYS A 105 -4.00 8.66 -11.57
CA CYS A 105 -4.59 9.68 -10.70
C CYS A 105 -5.94 10.18 -11.25
N MET A 106 -6.05 10.34 -12.58
CA MET A 106 -7.23 10.87 -13.26
C MET A 106 -8.37 9.84 -13.34
N LEU A 107 -8.05 8.59 -13.71
CA LEU A 107 -9.03 7.53 -13.93
C LEU A 107 -9.57 6.95 -12.60
N PHE A 108 -8.75 6.94 -11.56
CA PHE A 108 -9.05 6.26 -10.29
C PHE A 108 -9.27 7.22 -9.12
N LYS A 109 -9.73 8.47 -9.37
CA LYS A 109 -9.86 9.53 -8.35
C LYS A 109 -10.34 9.04 -6.96
N ASP A 110 -11.49 8.39 -6.93
CA ASP A 110 -12.11 7.87 -5.71
C ASP A 110 -12.44 6.38 -5.89
N ARG A 111 -11.67 5.69 -6.74
CA ARG A 111 -11.93 4.29 -7.11
C ARG A 111 -10.75 3.42 -6.72
N VAL A 112 -11.08 2.19 -6.32
CA VAL A 112 -10.11 1.12 -6.10
C VAL A 112 -9.45 0.75 -7.42
N ILE A 113 -8.14 0.55 -7.38
CA ILE A 113 -7.37 0.01 -8.49
C ILE A 113 -7.38 -1.52 -8.33
N TYR A 114 -8.01 -2.22 -9.27
CA TYR A 114 -8.02 -3.69 -9.26
C TYR A 114 -6.87 -4.22 -10.10
N ILE A 115 -6.13 -5.18 -9.57
CA ILE A 115 -4.99 -5.81 -10.23
C ILE A 115 -5.33 -7.26 -10.50
N ARG A 116 -5.36 -7.66 -11.77
CA ARG A 116 -5.58 -9.04 -12.18
C ARG A 116 -4.26 -9.70 -12.54
N PRO A 117 -3.88 -10.81 -11.89
CA PRO A 117 -2.72 -11.62 -12.28
C PRO A 117 -3.03 -12.46 -13.53
N SER A 118 -1.99 -12.92 -14.23
CA SER A 118 -2.11 -13.87 -15.34
C SER A 118 -2.29 -15.32 -14.88
N VAL A 119 -1.99 -15.62 -13.62
CA VAL A 119 -2.06 -16.96 -13.02
C VAL A 119 -2.94 -16.94 -11.78
N ASN A 120 -3.37 -18.11 -11.34
CA ASN A 120 -4.16 -18.26 -10.11
C ASN A 120 -3.22 -18.26 -8.89
N LEU A 121 -3.34 -17.24 -8.04
CA LEU A 121 -2.49 -17.07 -6.86
C LEU A 121 -2.89 -18.01 -5.72
N SER A 122 -4.15 -18.44 -5.65
CA SER A 122 -4.62 -19.38 -4.61
C SER A 122 -4.03 -20.79 -4.76
N GLN A 123 -3.50 -21.12 -5.94
CA GLN A 123 -2.86 -22.40 -6.22
C GLN A 123 -1.34 -22.35 -6.00
N LEU A 124 -0.77 -21.16 -5.85
CA LEU A 124 0.68 -20.96 -5.80
C LEU A 124 1.28 -21.42 -4.45
N ASP A 125 0.50 -21.36 -3.37
CA ASP A 125 0.91 -21.82 -2.04
C ASP A 125 0.94 -23.35 -1.92
N GLN A 126 0.26 -24.07 -2.83
CA GLN A 126 0.10 -25.54 -2.75
C GLN A 126 1.31 -26.32 -3.26
N ASN A 127 2.27 -25.66 -3.92
CA ASN A 127 3.43 -26.33 -4.51
C ASN A 127 4.69 -26.30 -3.63
N SER A 128 4.66 -25.69 -2.45
CA SER A 128 5.82 -25.59 -1.54
C SER A 128 5.92 -26.72 -0.50
N THR A 129 5.21 -27.83 -0.64
CA THR A 129 5.22 -28.91 0.38
C THR A 129 5.18 -30.31 -0.22
N HIS A 130 6.29 -30.78 -0.80
CA HIS A 130 6.56 -32.23 -0.83
C HIS A 130 8.05 -32.55 -1.00
N LEU A 131 8.84 -32.43 0.07
CA LEU A 131 10.03 -33.27 0.27
C LEU A 131 9.79 -34.14 1.51
N THR A 132 9.13 -35.28 1.31
CA THR A 132 9.09 -36.38 2.29
C THR A 132 10.40 -37.15 2.26
N PRO A 133 11.15 -37.29 3.36
CA PRO A 133 12.00 -38.46 3.57
C PRO A 133 11.11 -39.58 4.12
N VAL A 134 10.80 -40.55 3.26
CA VAL A 134 10.21 -41.83 3.67
C VAL A 134 11.27 -42.62 4.44
N LEU A 135 11.13 -42.78 5.75
CA LEU A 135 11.69 -43.91 6.51
C LEU A 135 10.79 -44.28 7.71
N ALA A 136 10.03 -45.36 7.50
CA ALA A 136 9.71 -46.49 8.37
C ALA A 136 9.24 -46.34 9.86
N SER A 137 8.09 -47.00 10.10
CA SER A 137 7.67 -47.87 11.25
C SER A 137 7.23 -47.31 12.62
N SER A 138 5.89 -47.41 12.87
CA SER A 138 5.06 -47.87 14.04
C SER A 138 5.65 -48.11 15.47
N PRO A 139 4.84 -48.26 16.57
CA PRO A 139 3.38 -48.09 16.77
C PRO A 139 2.92 -47.34 18.08
N ALA A 140 1.64 -46.94 18.10
CA ALA A 140 0.67 -46.80 19.22
C ALA A 140 1.01 -46.12 20.57
N GLN A 141 0.32 -45.01 20.89
CA GLN A 141 -0.36 -44.73 22.18
C GLN A 141 -1.21 -43.43 22.13
N THR A 142 -2.47 -43.48 22.60
CA THR A 142 -3.38 -42.37 22.99
C THR A 142 -3.48 -42.33 24.52
N PRO A 143 -4.16 -41.37 25.21
CA PRO A 143 -4.60 -39.99 24.91
C PRO A 143 -4.27 -38.97 26.05
N ALA A 144 -4.27 -37.66 25.78
CA ALA A 144 -4.50 -36.58 26.77
C ALA A 144 -4.75 -35.27 25.98
N ASP A 145 -6.00 -34.86 25.83
CA ASP A 145 -6.70 -33.91 26.71
C ASP A 145 -6.07 -32.51 26.72
N ASN A 146 -6.61 -31.63 25.87
CA ASN A 146 -6.74 -30.18 26.10
C ASN A 146 -7.63 -29.59 25.00
N ASP A 147 -8.94 -29.82 25.13
CA ASP A 147 -9.95 -28.98 24.50
C ASP A 147 -10.02 -27.65 25.28
N GLY A 148 -9.45 -26.59 24.70
CA GLY A 148 -9.70 -25.22 25.13
C GLY A 148 -10.35 -24.46 23.97
N PRO A 149 -11.61 -23.99 24.06
CA PRO A 149 -12.20 -23.19 23.00
C PRO A 149 -11.57 -21.79 22.99
N VAL A 150 -10.92 -21.42 21.89
CA VAL A 150 -10.58 -20.02 21.61
C VAL A 150 -11.89 -19.27 21.33
N LEU A 151 -12.44 -18.65 22.37
CA LEU A 151 -13.57 -17.73 22.27
C LEU A 151 -13.09 -16.43 21.62
N HIS A 152 -13.32 -16.30 20.31
CA HIS A 152 -13.23 -15.01 19.63
C HIS A 152 -14.50 -14.20 19.92
N GLU A 153 -14.46 -13.37 20.95
CA GLU A 153 -15.55 -12.45 21.26
C GLU A 153 -15.35 -11.13 20.51
N TRP A 154 -16.29 -10.82 19.61
CA TRP A 154 -16.36 -9.54 18.90
C TRP A 154 -17.04 -8.49 19.79
N ILE A 155 -16.29 -7.51 20.28
CA ILE A 155 -16.90 -6.36 20.98
C ILE A 155 -17.26 -5.29 19.95
N ASN A 156 -18.56 -4.98 19.87
CA ASN A 156 -19.11 -4.00 18.94
C ASN A 156 -18.86 -2.58 19.48
N ALA A 157 -17.89 -1.84 18.91
CA ALA A 157 -17.48 -0.51 19.38
C ALA A 157 -18.46 0.63 19.01
N GLY A 158 -19.75 0.32 18.81
CA GLY A 158 -20.80 1.32 18.65
C GLY A 158 -20.73 2.21 17.40
N THR A 159 -19.86 1.91 16.43
CA THR A 159 -19.80 2.58 15.12
C THR A 159 -19.55 1.56 14.01
N PRO A 160 -20.33 1.57 12.90
CA PRO A 160 -20.37 0.45 11.96
C PRO A 160 -19.15 0.27 11.03
N ASP A 161 -18.08 1.06 11.15
CA ASP A 161 -17.03 1.10 10.11
C ASP A 161 -15.57 1.18 10.61
N VAL A 162 -15.28 0.79 11.85
CA VAL A 162 -13.89 0.77 12.36
C VAL A 162 -13.60 -0.56 13.05
N TYR A 163 -12.74 -1.37 12.43
CA TYR A 163 -12.13 -2.54 13.05
C TYR A 163 -10.62 -2.30 13.20
N TYR A 164 -10.10 -2.35 14.41
CA TYR A 164 -8.67 -2.43 14.69
C TYR A 164 -8.33 -3.82 15.22
N ARG A 165 -7.17 -4.33 14.79
CA ARG A 165 -6.58 -5.57 15.30
C ARG A 165 -5.78 -5.25 16.56
N ILE A 166 -6.21 -5.73 17.71
CA ILE A 166 -5.36 -5.77 18.91
C ILE A 166 -4.52 -7.04 18.78
N ILE A 167 -3.19 -6.90 18.69
CA ILE A 167 -2.27 -8.03 18.79
C ILE A 167 -1.78 -8.06 20.24
N GLN A 168 -2.23 -9.04 21.02
CA GLN A 168 -1.59 -9.39 22.29
C GLN A 168 -0.25 -10.03 21.94
N LEU A 169 0.84 -9.28 22.16
CA LEU A 169 2.17 -9.88 22.21
C LEU A 169 2.18 -10.76 23.46
N ALA A 170 2.30 -12.08 23.26
CA ALA A 170 2.53 -13.00 24.35
C ALA A 170 3.86 -12.60 25.01
N SER A 171 3.77 -12.23 26.29
CA SER A 171 4.94 -12.10 27.14
C SER A 171 5.44 -13.51 27.45
N ASP A 172 6.45 -13.96 26.70
CA ASP A 172 7.34 -14.99 27.23
C ASP A 172 8.23 -14.33 28.27
N GLU A 173 7.84 -14.45 29.54
CA GLU A 173 8.78 -14.28 30.63
C GLU A 173 9.84 -15.38 30.52
N HIS A 174 11.12 -15.02 30.44
CA HIS A 174 12.21 -15.68 31.17
C HIS A 174 13.46 -14.77 31.18
N SER A 175 13.77 -14.29 32.39
CA SER A 175 15.07 -13.93 32.96
C SER A 175 16.03 -12.95 32.24
N GLY A 176 16.06 -11.73 32.77
CA GLY A 176 17.27 -11.19 33.40
C GLY A 176 18.39 -10.64 32.51
N THR A 177 18.44 -9.32 32.36
CA THR A 177 19.46 -8.44 32.97
C THR A 177 19.21 -6.99 32.53
N ASP A 178 19.44 -6.08 33.48
CA ASP A 178 19.35 -4.62 33.38
C ASP A 178 19.97 -4.03 32.10
N VAL A 179 19.39 -2.94 31.57
CA VAL A 179 19.98 -1.58 31.60
C VAL A 179 19.00 -0.58 30.97
N LEU A 180 18.55 0.35 31.82
CA LEU A 180 18.19 1.76 31.57
C LEU A 180 18.18 2.26 30.12
N ILE A 181 17.03 2.74 29.64
CA ILE A 181 16.90 4.14 29.17
C ILE A 181 15.57 4.71 29.68
N ARG A 182 15.67 5.46 30.79
CA ARG A 182 14.65 6.36 31.33
C ARG A 182 14.78 7.69 30.60
N GLU A 183 13.63 8.24 30.19
CA GLU A 183 13.35 9.68 30.01
C GLU A 183 14.12 10.33 28.83
N ASN A 184 13.63 11.33 28.10
CA ASN A 184 12.78 12.42 28.52
C ASN A 184 12.22 13.12 27.26
N ILE A 185 10.92 13.40 27.26
CA ILE A 185 10.33 14.46 26.44
C ILE A 185 10.35 15.70 27.33
N MET A 186 11.13 16.72 26.98
CA MET A 186 10.80 18.09 27.36
C MET A 186 11.43 19.08 26.38
N ALA A 187 10.54 19.89 25.80
CA ALA A 187 10.85 21.13 25.12
C ALA A 187 11.34 22.18 26.12
N LEU A 188 12.26 23.07 25.69
CA LEU A 188 12.08 24.53 25.63
C LEU A 188 13.44 25.24 25.42
N SER A 189 13.38 26.21 24.50
CA SER A 189 14.18 27.44 24.28
C SER A 189 15.28 27.83 25.27
N ASP A 190 16.41 28.31 24.73
CA ASP A 190 16.97 29.66 24.99
C ASP A 190 18.22 29.92 24.10
N THR A 191 18.11 30.89 23.17
CA THR A 191 18.84 32.17 23.12
C THR A 191 20.31 32.08 22.69
N GLU A 192 20.57 32.32 21.40
CA GLU A 192 21.88 32.76 20.90
C GLU A 192 21.75 34.21 20.42
N GLU A 193 22.38 35.13 21.14
CA GLU A 193 22.79 36.44 20.62
C GLU A 193 24.28 36.35 20.25
N GLU A 194 24.63 36.79 19.05
CA GLU A 194 25.59 37.89 18.80
C GLU A 194 25.65 38.20 17.29
N GLU A 195 25.14 39.38 16.93
CA GLU A 195 25.61 40.21 15.79
C GLU A 195 26.95 40.89 16.15
N PRO A 196 27.68 41.66 15.29
CA PRO A 196 27.30 42.24 13.99
C PRO A 196 28.42 42.21 12.90
N VAL A 197 28.10 42.69 11.69
CA VAL A 197 28.70 43.89 11.04
C VAL A 197 28.37 43.90 9.53
N MET A 198 27.46 44.81 9.20
CA MET A 198 27.35 45.69 8.01
C MET A 198 28.24 45.40 6.78
N LEU A 199 27.62 45.38 5.59
CA LEU A 199 27.78 46.46 4.60
C LEU A 199 26.90 46.24 3.33
N ARG A 200 25.92 47.14 3.19
CA ARG A 200 25.43 47.82 1.97
C ARG A 200 24.97 47.03 0.73
N SER A 201 23.68 47.18 0.44
CA SER A 201 23.10 47.19 -0.91
C SER A 201 23.46 48.46 -1.70
N PRO A 202 23.32 48.42 -3.04
CA PRO A 202 22.41 49.35 -3.71
C PRO A 202 21.53 48.62 -4.75
N SER A 203 20.20 48.76 -4.69
CA SER A 203 19.36 49.72 -5.45
C SER A 203 19.30 49.52 -6.97
N LYS A 204 18.09 49.10 -7.42
CA LYS A 204 17.28 49.51 -8.60
C LYS A 204 17.97 49.85 -9.93
N ASN A 205 17.52 49.19 -11.01
CA ASN A 205 16.99 49.77 -12.27
C ASN A 205 16.49 48.60 -13.15
N THR A 206 15.20 48.49 -13.49
CA THR A 206 14.53 49.09 -14.67
C THR A 206 15.24 48.76 -15.99
N SER A 207 14.72 47.80 -16.75
CA SER A 207 14.41 47.97 -18.18
C SER A 207 13.82 46.69 -18.77
N ASP A 208 12.71 46.89 -19.47
CA ASP A 208 12.08 45.97 -20.38
C ASP A 208 13.04 45.50 -21.47
N ASN A 209 12.90 44.26 -21.92
CA ASN A 209 12.97 43.97 -23.35
C ASN A 209 12.25 42.66 -23.70
N VAL A 210 11.07 42.85 -24.26
CA VAL A 210 10.36 41.90 -25.11
C VAL A 210 11.15 41.78 -26.42
N ILE A 211 11.53 40.57 -26.81
CA ILE A 211 11.83 40.27 -28.21
C ILE A 211 11.01 39.03 -28.60
N CYS A 212 9.91 39.29 -29.31
CA CYS A 212 9.31 38.34 -30.25
C CYS A 212 10.19 38.33 -31.50
N LEU A 213 10.62 37.15 -31.94
CA LEU A 213 11.01 36.91 -33.33
C LEU A 213 10.17 35.76 -33.86
N THR A 214 9.15 36.15 -34.63
CA THR A 214 8.52 35.35 -35.67
C THR A 214 9.46 35.26 -36.87
N PHE A 215 9.71 34.06 -37.34
CA PHE A 215 9.79 33.72 -38.76
C PHE A 215 8.99 32.44 -38.97
#